data_AF-A0A7S4PDP5-F1
#
_entry.id   AF-A0A7S4PDP5-F1
#
_cell.length_a   1.000
_cell.length_b   1.000
_cell.length_c   1.000
_cell.angle_alpha   90.00
_cell.angle_beta   90.00
_cell.angle_gamma   90.00
#
_symmetry.space_group_name_H-M   'P 1'
#
loop_
_entity.id
_entity.type
_entity.pdbx_description
1 polymer ?
#
loop_
_entity_poly.entity_id
_entity_poly.type
_entity_poly.pdbx_seq_one_letter_code
_entity_poly.pdbx_strand_id
1 'polypeptide(L)'
;GETHSVQVLLSFDSGQCLIHTVQEFCDIAFAHAGMELRWEGSGLDEVGIEKATGTVRVRVDSRYFRPTEVDVLLGNPEKARTKLKWNPTSTPFKKLVEEMVDSDIEAAMKGK
;
A
#
# COMPACT_ATOMS: atom_id res chain seq x y z
N GLY A 1 18.08 10.79 14.67
CA GLY A 1 17.02 11.41 13.88
C GLY A 1 16.16 10.27 13.42
N GLU A 2 15.05 10.06 14.11
CA GLU A 2 14.23 8.86 13.97
C GLU A 2 13.70 8.74 12.55
N THR A 3 14.12 7.70 11.85
CA THR A 3 13.49 7.25 10.63
C THR A 3 12.09 6.82 11.02
N HIS A 4 11.11 7.69 10.82
CA HIS A 4 9.71 7.38 11.08
C HIS A 4 9.30 6.34 10.03
N SER A 5 9.50 5.08 10.43
CA SER A 5 8.91 3.84 9.93
C SER A 5 7.90 4.05 8.79
N VAL A 6 8.35 3.77 7.58
CA VAL A 6 7.50 3.66 6.41
C VAL A 6 6.49 2.55 6.69
N GLN A 7 5.22 2.90 6.82
CA GLN A 7 4.15 1.94 7.09
C GLN A 7 4.25 0.76 6.11
N VAL A 8 4.33 -0.44 6.67
CA VAL A 8 4.61 -1.67 5.92
C VAL A 8 3.36 -2.52 5.80
N LEU A 9 3.02 -2.86 4.57
CA LEU A 9 1.94 -3.76 4.20
C LEU A 9 2.53 -5.16 4.02
N LEU A 10 1.81 -6.14 4.53
CA LEU A 10 2.17 -7.55 4.41
C LEU A 10 1.33 -8.23 3.35
N SER A 11 2.00 -8.94 2.45
CA SER A 11 1.34 -9.82 1.49
C SER A 11 2.03 -11.19 1.44
N PHE A 12 1.33 -12.16 0.85
CA PHE A 12 1.90 -13.46 0.54
C PHE A 12 1.80 -13.69 -0.95
N ASP A 13 2.95 -13.76 -1.62
CA ASP A 13 3.03 -14.08 -3.04
C ASP A 13 3.95 -15.28 -3.22
N SER A 14 3.57 -16.19 -4.11
CA SER A 14 4.41 -17.31 -4.55
C SER A 14 4.98 -18.16 -3.39
N GLY A 15 4.27 -18.20 -2.25
CA GLY A 15 4.62 -18.96 -1.05
C GLY A 15 5.56 -18.24 -0.08
N GLN A 16 5.90 -16.98 -0.34
CA GLN A 16 6.78 -16.14 0.47
C GLN A 16 6.03 -14.97 1.09
N CYS A 17 6.46 -14.54 2.27
CA CYS A 17 5.99 -13.31 2.88
C CYS A 17 6.73 -12.14 2.23
N LEU A 18 6.00 -11.22 1.62
CA LEU A 18 6.55 -9.99 1.05
C LEU A 18 6.11 -8.80 1.89
N ILE A 19 6.99 -7.81 1.94
CA ILE A 19 6.81 -6.55 2.65
C ILE A 19 6.76 -5.47 1.59
N HIS A 20 5.70 -4.67 1.61
CA HIS A 20 5.47 -3.55 0.71
C HIS A 20 5.41 -2.26 1.51
N THR A 21 5.83 -1.15 0.92
CA THR A 21 5.69 0.16 1.57
C THR A 21 4.33 0.77 1.27
N VAL A 22 3.87 1.70 2.11
CA VAL A 22 2.70 2.53 1.77
C VAL A 22 2.92 3.35 0.50
N GLN A 23 4.16 3.76 0.23
CA GLN A 23 4.50 4.45 -1.01
C GLN A 23 4.23 3.57 -2.25
N GLU A 24 4.67 2.31 -2.22
CA GLU A 24 4.41 1.33 -3.29
C GLU A 24 2.91 1.08 -3.46
N PHE A 25 2.15 0.98 -2.37
CA PHE A 25 0.69 0.87 -2.44
C PHE A 25 0.07 2.08 -3.14
N CYS A 26 0.49 3.30 -2.79
CA CYS A 26 0.04 4.52 -3.45
C CYS A 26 0.40 4.50 -4.94
N ASP A 27 1.63 4.14 -5.30
CA ASP A 27 2.06 4.11 -6.70
C ASP A 27 1.18 3.16 -7.54
N ILE A 28 0.91 1.95 -7.03
CA ILE A 28 0.03 0.99 -7.74
C ILE A 28 -1.40 1.51 -7.82
N ALA A 29 -1.95 2.03 -6.72
CA ALA A 29 -3.34 2.49 -6.67
C ALA A 29 -3.58 3.67 -7.61
N PHE A 30 -2.71 4.69 -7.58
CA PHE A 30 -2.82 5.85 -8.44
C PHE A 30 -2.57 5.48 -9.90
N ALA A 31 -1.59 4.61 -10.20
CA ALA A 31 -1.34 4.15 -11.56
C ALA A 31 -2.55 3.41 -12.15
N HIS A 32 -3.23 2.58 -11.35
CA HIS A 32 -4.46 1.89 -11.77
C HIS A 32 -5.60 2.88 -12.05
N ALA A 33 -5.68 3.96 -11.27
CA ALA A 33 -6.60 5.08 -11.52
C ALA A 33 -6.15 6.03 -12.65
N GLY A 34 -5.08 5.70 -13.41
CA GLY A 34 -4.58 6.50 -14.53
C GLY A 34 -3.74 7.71 -14.14
N MET A 35 -3.23 7.75 -12.91
CA MET A 35 -2.41 8.83 -12.37
C MET A 35 -1.01 8.33 -12.01
N GLU A 36 0.02 8.77 -12.72
CA GLU A 36 1.40 8.46 -12.32
C GLU A 36 1.93 9.46 -11.29
N LEU A 37 2.47 8.95 -10.18
CA LEU A 37 3.10 9.77 -9.15
C LEU A 37 4.62 9.89 -9.36
N ARG A 38 5.17 11.02 -8.90
CA ARG A 38 6.59 11.22 -8.58
C ARG A 38 6.68 11.66 -7.12
N TRP A 39 7.74 11.25 -6.44
CA TRP A 39 7.95 11.58 -5.04
C TRP A 39 9.07 12.59 -4.89
N GLU A 40 8.82 13.63 -4.10
CA GLU A 40 9.78 14.70 -3.81
C GLU A 40 9.74 15.03 -2.31
N GLY A 41 10.88 15.45 -1.75
CA GLY A 41 11.01 15.72 -0.31
C GLY A 41 11.41 14.49 0.50
N SER A 42 11.28 14.58 1.82
CA SER A 42 11.59 13.48 2.76
C SER A 42 10.91 13.72 4.11
N GLY A 43 10.52 12.65 4.80
CA GLY A 43 9.92 12.74 6.13
C GLY A 43 8.56 13.46 6.08
N LEU A 44 8.36 14.47 6.93
CA LEU A 44 7.11 15.26 6.94
C LEU A 44 6.93 16.14 5.71
N ASP A 45 8.01 16.46 5.00
CA ASP A 45 7.99 17.28 3.79
C ASP A 45 7.85 16.44 2.51
N GLU A 46 7.73 15.12 2.64
CA GLU A 46 7.54 14.22 1.50
C GLU A 46 6.14 14.39 0.87
N VAL A 47 6.13 14.48 -0.46
CA VAL A 47 4.91 14.66 -1.25
C VAL A 47 4.89 13.76 -2.48
N GLY A 48 3.70 13.21 -2.77
CA GLY A 48 3.41 12.51 -4.02
C GLY A 48 2.73 13.46 -5.01
N ILE A 49 3.41 13.75 -6.11
CA ILE A 49 2.99 14.70 -7.14
C ILE A 49 2.58 13.93 -8.39
N GLU A 50 1.38 14.20 -8.91
CA GLU A 50 0.95 13.66 -10.20
C GLU A 50 1.79 14.24 -11.34
N LYS A 51 2.42 13.38 -12.15
CA LYS A 51 3.30 13.81 -13.25
C LYS A 51 2.57 14.63 -14.31
N ALA A 52 1.34 14.24 -14.65
CA ALA A 52 0.58 14.85 -15.73
C ALA A 52 0.13 16.29 -15.42
N THR A 53 -0.24 16.56 -14.17
CA THR A 53 -0.83 17.85 -13.76
C THR A 53 0.12 18.69 -12.91
N GLY A 54 1.15 18.09 -12.33
CA GLY A 54 1.99 18.72 -11.30
C GLY A 54 1.27 18.92 -9.96
N THR A 55 0.07 18.37 -9.79
CA THR A 55 -0.74 18.53 -8.58
C THR A 55 -0.23 17.58 -7.48
N VAL A 56 -0.08 18.08 -6.26
CA VAL A 56 0.19 17.23 -5.09
C VAL A 56 -1.06 16.41 -4.76
N ARG A 57 -0.97 15.09 -4.84
CA ARG A 57 -2.05 14.14 -4.52
C ARG A 57 -1.86 13.47 -3.17
N VAL A 58 -0.63 13.33 -2.70
CA VAL A 58 -0.30 12.69 -1.42
C VAL A 58 0.61 13.60 -0.59
N ARG A 59 0.36 13.68 0.72
CA ARG A 59 1.18 14.40 1.70
C ARG A 59 1.31 13.59 2.98
N VAL A 60 2.42 13.74 3.68
CA VAL A 60 2.61 13.18 5.02
C VAL A 60 2.05 14.13 6.07
N ASP A 61 1.32 13.58 7.05
CA ASP A 61 0.81 14.35 8.18
C ASP A 61 1.07 13.60 9.48
N SER A 62 1.80 14.25 10.39
CA SER A 62 2.17 13.73 11.71
C SER A 62 1.01 13.22 12.55
N ARG A 63 -0.22 13.71 12.31
CA ARG A 63 -1.43 13.26 13.01
C ARG A 63 -1.75 11.79 12.78
N TYR A 64 -1.26 11.19 11.68
CA TYR A 64 -1.47 9.78 11.37
C TYR A 64 -0.36 8.85 11.88
N PHE A 65 0.68 9.40 12.52
CA PHE A 65 1.72 8.60 13.17
C PHE A 65 1.19 7.99 14.46
N ARG A 66 1.53 6.72 14.72
CA ARG A 66 1.11 6.06 15.96
C ARG A 66 2.20 6.23 17.02
N PRO A 67 1.84 6.48 18.30
CA PRO A 67 2.82 6.57 19.40
C PRO A 67 3.66 5.29 19.60
N THR A 68 3.21 4.17 19.06
CA THR A 68 3.94 2.90 19.05
C THR A 68 3.85 2.36 17.64
N GLU A 69 4.87 2.62 16.83
CA GLU A 69 4.93 2.02 15.51
C GLU A 69 5.48 0.59 15.60
N VAL A 70 5.03 -0.26 14.68
CA VAL A 70 5.59 -1.60 14.48
C VAL A 70 6.44 -1.53 13.22
N ASP A 71 7.76 -1.67 13.38
CA ASP A 71 8.72 -1.46 12.30
C ASP A 71 8.59 -2.49 11.16
N VAL A 72 8.34 -3.76 11.51
CA VAL A 72 8.16 -4.84 10.55
C VAL A 72 7.19 -5.86 11.11
N LEU A 73 6.17 -6.19 10.34
CA LEU A 73 5.40 -7.41 10.52
C LEU A 73 5.94 -8.44 9.52
N LEU A 74 6.18 -9.67 9.96
CA LEU A 74 6.56 -10.79 9.08
C LEU A 74 5.75 -12.02 9.46
N GLY A 75 4.92 -12.51 8.55
CA GLY A 75 4.07 -13.68 8.80
C GLY A 75 4.66 -14.98 8.25
N ASN A 76 4.55 -16.08 8.99
CA ASN A 76 4.80 -17.43 8.48
C ASN A 76 3.47 -18.22 8.32
N PRO A 77 3.03 -18.53 7.09
CA PRO A 77 1.74 -19.17 6.84
C PRO A 77 1.82 -20.71 6.82
N GLU A 78 2.98 -21.31 7.08
CA GLU A 78 3.23 -22.75 6.92
C GLU A 78 2.23 -23.64 7.66
N LYS A 79 1.91 -23.29 8.91
CA LYS A 79 0.95 -24.04 9.73
C LYS A 79 -0.45 -24.04 9.11
N ALA A 80 -0.91 -22.89 8.61
CA ALA A 80 -2.23 -22.74 7.99
C ALA A 80 -2.29 -23.46 6.64
N ARG A 81 -1.25 -23.34 5.80
CA ARG A 81 -1.14 -24.07 4.53
C ARG A 81 -1.20 -25.58 4.74
N THR A 82 -0.50 -26.08 5.77
CA THR A 82 -0.40 -27.52 6.02
C THR A 82 -1.71 -28.11 6.55
N LYS A 83 -2.29 -27.47 7.57
CA LYS A 83 -3.45 -27.99 8.31
C LYS A 83 -4.80 -27.62 7.69
N LEU A 84 -4.91 -26.40 7.15
CA LEU A 84 -6.17 -25.85 6.65
C LEU A 84 -6.23 -25.83 5.12
N LYS A 85 -5.15 -26.24 4.44
CA LYS A 85 -5.02 -26.12 2.97
C LYS A 85 -5.26 -24.70 2.46
N TRP A 86 -5.01 -23.71 3.32
CA TRP A 86 -5.17 -22.30 2.97
C TRP A 86 -4.13 -21.92 1.91
N ASN A 87 -4.59 -21.26 0.85
CA ASN A 87 -3.74 -20.75 -0.22
C ASN A 87 -3.66 -19.22 -0.14
N PRO A 88 -2.59 -18.66 0.47
CA PRO A 88 -2.43 -17.22 0.59
C PRO A 88 -2.00 -16.53 -0.70
N THR A 89 -1.62 -17.29 -1.73
CA THR A 89 -1.09 -16.75 -3.00
C THR A 89 -2.16 -16.63 -4.08
N SER A 90 -3.43 -16.84 -3.74
CA SER A 90 -4.53 -16.77 -4.72
C SER A 90 -4.73 -15.35 -5.26
N THR A 91 -4.34 -14.34 -4.50
CA THR A 91 -4.44 -12.93 -4.86
C THR A 91 -3.11 -12.23 -4.56
N PRO A 92 -2.26 -12.01 -5.58
CA PRO A 92 -1.03 -11.25 -5.43
C PRO A 92 -1.29 -9.81 -4.99
N PHE A 93 -0.33 -9.18 -4.33
CA PHE A 93 -0.46 -7.82 -3.79
C PHE A 93 -0.96 -6.80 -4.82
N LYS A 94 -0.34 -6.75 -6.00
CA LYS A 94 -0.76 -5.82 -7.07
C LYS A 94 -2.23 -6.00 -7.45
N LYS A 95 -2.66 -7.26 -7.63
CA LYS A 95 -4.05 -7.61 -7.97
C LYS A 95 -5.02 -7.20 -6.86
N LEU A 96 -4.63 -7.37 -5.60
CA LEU A 96 -5.42 -6.90 -4.46
C LEU A 96 -5.63 -5.39 -4.52
N VAL A 97 -4.56 -4.61 -4.76
CA VAL A 97 -4.67 -3.15 -4.86
C VAL A 97 -5.58 -2.74 -6.02
N GLU A 98 -5.44 -3.37 -7.19
CA GLU A 98 -6.28 -3.11 -8.36
C GLU A 98 -7.77 -3.39 -8.06
N GLU A 99 -8.08 -4.55 -7.47
CA GLU A 99 -9.46 -4.92 -7.08
C GLU A 99 -10.07 -3.93 -6.07
N MET A 100 -9.28 -3.44 -5.12
CA MET A 100 -9.73 -2.41 -4.16
C MET A 100 -10.07 -1.10 -4.85
N VAL A 101 -9.20 -0.62 -5.76
CA VAL A 101 -9.42 0.64 -6.48
C VAL A 101 -10.62 0.55 -7.42
N ASP A 102 -10.77 -0.56 -8.15
CA ASP A 102 -11.93 -0.79 -9.02
C ASP A 102 -13.24 -0.71 -8.21
N SER A 103 -13.29 -1.38 -7.06
CA SER A 103 -14.44 -1.35 -6.17
C SER A 103 -14.76 0.06 -5.68
N ASP A 104 -13.75 0.85 -5.30
CA ASP A 104 -13.95 2.23 -4.84
C ASP A 104 -14.39 3.17 -5.96
N ILE A 105 -13.86 3.00 -7.19
CA ILE A 105 -14.30 3.75 -8.37
C ILE A 105 -15.77 3.44 -8.67
N GLU A 106 -16.15 2.15 -8.68
CA GLU A 106 -17.54 1.76 -8.87
C GLU A 106 -18.46 2.35 -7.79
N ALA A 107 -18.04 2.32 -6.53
CA ALA A 107 -18.81 2.88 -5.41
C ALA A 107 -18.99 4.40 -5.56
N ALA A 108 -17.93 5.11 -5.98
CA ALA A 108 -17.98 6.55 -6.21
C ALA A 108 -18.89 6.93 -7.40
N MET A 109 -18.87 6.14 -8.49
CA MET A 109 -19.73 6.36 -9.65
C MET A 109 -21.21 6.07 -9.37
N LYS A 110 -21.50 5.11 -8.49
CA LYS A 110 -22.87 4.72 -8.13
C LYS A 110 -23.61 5.74 -7.27
N GLY A 111 -22.94 6.79 -6.78
CA GLY A 111 -23.55 7.97 -6.16
C GLY A 111 -24.54 7.64 -5.03
N LYS A 112 -24.10 7.73 -3.77
CA LYS A 112 -25.06 7.88 -2.67
C LYS A 112 -25.71 9.27 -2.73
#